data_AF-A0A940BFL9-F1
#
_entry.id   AF-A0A940BFL9-F1
#
_cell.length_a   1.000
_cell.length_b   1.000
_cell.length_c   1.000
_cell.angle_alpha   90.00
_cell.angle_beta   90.00
_cell.angle_gamma   90.00
#
_symmetry.space_group_name_H-M   'P 1'
#
loop_
_entity.id
_entity.type
_entity.pdbx_description
1 polymer ?
#
loop_
_entity_poly.entity_id
_entity_poly.type
_entity_poly.pdbx_seq_one_letter_code
_entity_poly.pdbx_strand_id
1 'polypeptide(L)'
;VNEAMSDSDNIDASYEDSFRKSQAYQLCGDEFIKNAFIWAHEADPKAGLFFNDYSAWTPAKRTYIYNMVKKLQSEGAPITGIGMQGHYNIFDNPTLEDFETAINMYLELVDDIQITEFDIRINEEAGGGLQFSRGEGQVYTEEIQKQQEQKYADLFEIMRKYKKNISCVTFWNLSDRDSWLGANNYPLLFDSDYQRKPVYYTVRDFKKNK
;
A
#
# COMPACT_ATOMS: atom_id res chain seq x y z
N VAL A 1 -8.27 -1.12 10.73
CA VAL A 1 -9.19 -1.95 9.88
C VAL A 1 -8.50 -2.21 8.55
N ASN A 2 -8.67 -3.39 7.95
CA ASN A 2 -7.98 -3.77 6.71
C ASN A 2 -8.97 -3.99 5.55
N GLU A 3 -8.64 -3.50 4.35
CA GLU A 3 -9.27 -3.84 3.06
C GLU A 3 -10.80 -3.70 3.00
N ALA A 4 -11.32 -2.66 3.65
CA ALA A 4 -12.77 -2.41 3.70
C ALA A 4 -13.30 -1.73 2.43
N MET A 5 -12.43 -1.19 1.57
CA MET A 5 -12.86 -0.49 0.36
C MET A 5 -12.96 -1.45 -0.84
N SER A 6 -13.91 -1.13 -1.72
CA SER A 6 -14.15 -1.83 -2.98
C SER A 6 -12.97 -1.66 -3.93
N ASP A 7 -12.79 -2.65 -4.81
CA ASP A 7 -11.81 -2.61 -5.91
C ASP A 7 -12.40 -2.03 -7.20
N SER A 8 -13.61 -1.46 -7.13
CA SER A 8 -14.23 -0.76 -8.24
C SER A 8 -13.41 0.46 -8.66
N ASP A 9 -13.15 0.61 -9.96
CA ASP A 9 -12.49 1.78 -10.54
C ASP A 9 -13.44 2.96 -10.81
N ASN A 10 -14.72 2.84 -10.44
CA ASN A 10 -15.70 3.93 -10.61
C ASN A 10 -15.48 5.05 -9.58
N ILE A 11 -14.71 6.08 -9.92
CA ILE A 11 -14.47 7.21 -9.01
C ILE A 11 -15.74 7.91 -8.51
N ASP A 12 -16.83 7.84 -9.29
CA ASP A 12 -18.13 8.43 -8.98
C ASP A 12 -19.09 7.45 -8.28
N ALA A 13 -18.57 6.34 -7.73
CA ALA A 13 -19.39 5.41 -6.97
C ALA A 13 -20.07 6.12 -5.77
N SER A 14 -21.28 5.66 -5.44
CA SER A 14 -21.94 6.09 -4.22
C SER A 14 -21.07 5.79 -3.00
N TYR A 15 -21.31 6.49 -1.89
CA TYR A 15 -20.61 6.21 -0.64
C TYR A 15 -20.79 4.73 -0.26
N GLU A 16 -21.99 4.19 -0.38
CA GLU A 16 -22.30 2.80 -0.05
C GLU A 16 -21.60 1.79 -0.97
N ASP A 17 -21.43 2.11 -2.25
CA ASP A 17 -20.79 1.23 -3.25
C ASP A 17 -19.26 1.32 -3.23
N SER A 18 -18.72 2.32 -2.54
CA SER A 18 -17.29 2.43 -2.28
C SER A 18 -16.77 1.33 -1.34
N PHE A 19 -17.65 0.65 -0.59
CA PHE A 19 -17.26 -0.40 0.36
C PHE A 19 -17.27 -1.81 -0.24
N ARG A 20 -16.30 -2.62 0.19
CA ARG A 20 -16.36 -4.07 0.04
C ARG A 20 -17.59 -4.58 0.80
N LYS A 21 -18.43 -5.37 0.13
CA LYS A 21 -19.63 -5.97 0.73
C LYS A 21 -19.28 -7.18 1.60
N SER A 22 -18.37 -6.99 2.57
CA SER A 22 -17.98 -8.00 3.56
C SER A 22 -19.16 -8.36 4.46
N GLN A 23 -19.08 -9.50 5.16
CA GLN A 23 -20.14 -9.89 6.10
C GLN A 23 -20.36 -8.83 7.19
N ALA A 24 -19.29 -8.22 7.72
CA ALA A 24 -19.38 -7.15 8.71
C ALA A 24 -20.09 -5.90 8.14
N TYR A 25 -19.76 -5.51 6.90
CA TYR A 25 -20.42 -4.39 6.24
C TYR A 25 -21.90 -4.68 5.95
N GLN A 26 -22.25 -5.89 5.52
CA GLN A 26 -23.64 -6.27 5.28
C GLN A 26 -24.49 -6.25 6.55
N LEU A 27 -23.89 -6.57 7.71
CA LEU A 27 -24.58 -6.58 8.99
C LEU A 27 -24.70 -5.20 9.64
N CYS A 28 -23.68 -4.34 9.49
CA CYS A 28 -23.54 -3.12 10.28
C CYS A 28 -23.30 -1.84 9.46
N GLY A 29 -23.21 -1.91 8.13
CA GLY A 29 -22.79 -0.77 7.30
C GLY A 29 -21.34 -0.36 7.58
N ASP A 30 -20.99 0.90 7.39
CA ASP A 30 -19.66 1.43 7.74
C ASP A 30 -19.45 1.59 9.26
N GLU A 31 -20.51 1.40 10.06
CA GLU A 31 -20.46 1.55 11.52
C GLU A 31 -19.49 0.56 12.18
N PHE A 32 -19.31 -0.64 11.62
CA PHE A 32 -18.33 -1.59 12.17
C PHE A 32 -16.91 -1.03 12.11
N ILE A 33 -16.59 -0.22 11.08
CA ILE A 33 -15.27 0.39 10.93
C ILE A 33 -15.09 1.42 12.03
N LYS A 34 -16.05 2.35 12.16
CA LYS A 34 -16.08 3.37 13.21
C LYS A 34 -15.90 2.75 14.61
N ASN A 35 -16.72 1.78 14.93
CA ASN A 35 -16.74 1.16 16.25
C ASN A 35 -15.46 0.36 16.51
N ALA A 36 -14.86 -0.28 15.50
CA ALA A 36 -13.56 -0.92 15.64
C ALA A 36 -12.46 0.07 16.05
N PHE A 37 -12.44 1.28 15.49
CA PHE A 37 -11.50 2.33 15.91
C PHE A 37 -11.78 2.85 17.32
N ILE A 38 -13.05 3.09 17.68
CA ILE A 38 -13.43 3.52 19.03
C ILE A 38 -13.00 2.49 20.07
N TRP A 39 -13.34 1.21 19.88
CA TRP A 39 -13.01 0.15 20.82
C TRP A 39 -11.50 -0.09 20.93
N ALA A 40 -10.76 0.01 19.82
CA ALA A 40 -9.31 -0.07 19.85
C ALA A 40 -8.69 1.07 20.69
N HIS A 41 -9.21 2.29 20.55
CA HIS A 41 -8.77 3.44 21.34
C HIS A 41 -9.15 3.34 22.81
N GLU A 42 -10.34 2.84 23.13
CA GLU A 42 -10.76 2.57 24.51
C GLU A 42 -9.84 1.54 25.19
N ALA A 43 -9.36 0.55 24.43
CA ALA A 43 -8.44 -0.47 24.93
C ALA A 43 -7.01 0.04 25.13
N ASP A 44 -6.50 0.86 24.21
CA ASP A 44 -5.20 1.52 24.33
C ASP A 44 -5.22 2.92 23.66
N PRO A 45 -5.39 4.00 24.45
CA PRO A 45 -5.43 5.36 23.92
C PRO A 45 -4.11 5.86 23.32
N LYS A 46 -2.99 5.13 23.51
CA LYS A 46 -1.66 5.52 23.01
C LYS A 46 -1.29 4.82 21.71
N ALA A 47 -2.04 3.80 21.30
CA ALA A 47 -1.76 3.08 20.08
C ALA A 47 -2.04 3.96 18.84
N GLY A 48 -1.19 3.85 17.82
CA GLY A 48 -1.52 4.35 16.49
C GLY A 48 -2.58 3.46 15.86
N LEU A 49 -3.67 4.06 15.37
CA LEU A 49 -4.80 3.36 14.79
C LEU A 49 -4.88 3.64 13.30
N PHE A 50 -4.54 2.63 12.51
CA PHE A 50 -4.41 2.73 11.05
C PHE A 50 -5.58 2.08 10.31
N PHE A 51 -6.02 2.76 9.25
CA PHE A 51 -6.76 2.11 8.17
C PHE A 51 -5.76 1.63 7.11
N ASN A 52 -5.74 0.34 6.77
CA ASN A 52 -4.78 -0.28 5.87
C ASN A 52 -5.48 -0.86 4.64
N ASP A 53 -4.97 -0.60 3.43
CA ASP A 53 -5.54 -1.15 2.19
C ASP A 53 -4.51 -1.22 1.04
N TYR A 54 -4.68 -2.17 0.12
CA TYR A 54 -3.93 -2.20 -1.15
C TYR A 54 -4.57 -1.29 -2.19
N SER A 55 -3.81 -0.96 -3.23
CA SER A 55 -4.24 -0.07 -4.31
C SER A 55 -4.74 1.29 -3.81
N ALA A 56 -4.35 1.69 -2.59
CA ALA A 56 -4.72 2.96 -1.95
C ALA A 56 -4.19 4.20 -2.70
N TRP A 57 -3.50 4.02 -3.81
CA TRP A 57 -3.02 5.08 -4.69
C TRP A 57 -3.94 5.31 -5.89
N THR A 58 -4.79 4.35 -6.28
CA THR A 58 -5.62 4.48 -7.48
C THR A 58 -6.65 5.60 -7.30
N PRO A 59 -7.03 6.33 -8.38
CA PRO A 59 -7.96 7.46 -8.28
C PRO A 59 -9.28 7.12 -7.58
N ALA A 60 -9.90 6.00 -7.91
CA ALA A 60 -11.15 5.57 -7.28
C ALA A 60 -10.92 5.20 -5.81
N LYS A 61 -9.98 4.28 -5.52
CA LYS A 61 -9.81 3.75 -4.18
C LYS A 61 -9.28 4.78 -3.19
N ARG A 62 -8.39 5.69 -3.61
CA ARG A 62 -7.96 6.80 -2.76
C ARG A 62 -9.09 7.76 -2.39
N THR A 63 -10.00 8.01 -3.33
CA THR A 63 -11.19 8.84 -3.10
C THR A 63 -12.14 8.18 -2.11
N TYR A 64 -12.34 6.86 -2.25
CA TYR A 64 -13.15 6.08 -1.32
C TYR A 64 -12.59 6.12 0.10
N ILE A 65 -11.29 5.85 0.25
CA ILE A 65 -10.59 5.87 1.55
C ILE A 65 -10.69 7.27 2.16
N TYR A 66 -10.39 8.32 1.40
CA TYR A 66 -10.48 9.71 1.86
C TYR A 66 -11.88 10.04 2.40
N ASN A 67 -12.93 9.75 1.61
CA ASN A 67 -14.31 10.07 1.99
C ASN A 67 -14.76 9.28 3.23
N MET A 68 -14.43 8.00 3.30
CA MET A 68 -14.71 7.17 4.48
C MET A 68 -14.00 7.73 5.71
N VAL A 69 -12.67 7.91 5.68
CA VAL A 69 -11.89 8.38 6.83
C VAL A 69 -12.41 9.74 7.30
N LYS A 70 -12.65 10.67 6.38
CA LYS A 70 -13.19 12.01 6.68
C LYS A 70 -14.55 11.94 7.39
N LYS A 71 -15.48 11.12 6.88
CA LYS A 71 -16.79 10.92 7.53
C LYS A 71 -16.62 10.31 8.92
N LEU A 72 -15.86 9.21 9.05
CA LEU A 72 -15.73 8.51 10.31
C LEU A 72 -15.03 9.36 11.38
N GLN A 73 -14.00 10.13 11.02
CA GLN A 73 -13.39 11.12 11.93
C GLN A 73 -14.41 12.18 12.37
N SER A 74 -15.26 12.67 11.47
CA SER A 74 -16.33 13.62 11.83
C SER A 74 -17.38 13.02 12.78
N GLU A 75 -17.49 11.69 12.80
CA GLU A 75 -18.36 10.92 13.72
C GLU A 75 -17.63 10.44 14.98
N GLY A 76 -16.38 10.88 15.20
CA GLY A 76 -15.61 10.61 16.41
C GLY A 76 -14.69 9.38 16.35
N ALA A 77 -14.48 8.75 15.19
CA ALA A 77 -13.51 7.66 15.07
C ALA A 77 -12.06 8.19 15.20
N PRO A 78 -11.26 7.65 16.13
CA PRO A 78 -9.87 8.08 16.33
C PRO A 78 -8.91 7.41 15.32
N ILE A 79 -9.09 7.70 14.03
CA ILE A 79 -8.19 7.23 12.97
C ILE A 79 -6.96 8.15 12.97
N THR A 80 -5.79 7.61 13.31
CA THR A 80 -4.56 8.41 13.46
C THR A 80 -3.60 8.28 12.30
N GLY A 81 -3.81 7.30 11.40
CA GLY A 81 -2.94 7.11 10.26
C GLY A 81 -3.53 6.26 9.15
N ILE A 82 -2.86 6.29 7.99
CA ILE A 82 -3.20 5.51 6.80
C ILE A 82 -2.05 4.58 6.44
N GLY A 83 -2.36 3.29 6.34
CA GLY A 83 -1.48 2.25 5.80
C GLY A 83 -1.75 2.06 4.31
N MET A 84 -0.74 2.32 3.49
CA MET A 84 -0.73 1.94 2.08
C MET A 84 0.06 0.64 1.98
N GLN A 85 -0.58 -0.49 1.67
CA GLN A 85 0.10 -1.80 1.66
C GLN A 85 1.38 -1.76 0.82
N GLY A 86 1.29 -1.29 -0.43
CA GLY A 86 2.49 -1.12 -1.25
C GLY A 86 2.82 -2.31 -2.14
N HIS A 87 1.81 -3.10 -2.50
CA HIS A 87 1.93 -4.18 -3.48
C HIS A 87 1.92 -3.64 -4.91
N TYR A 88 3.11 -3.42 -5.46
CA TYR A 88 3.34 -2.69 -6.71
C TYR A 88 4.02 -3.57 -7.76
N ASN A 89 4.19 -3.01 -8.95
CA ASN A 89 4.97 -3.63 -10.01
C ASN A 89 5.80 -2.60 -10.80
N ILE A 90 6.62 -3.10 -11.71
CA ILE A 90 7.51 -2.28 -12.55
C ILE A 90 6.80 -1.61 -13.74
N PHE A 91 5.54 -1.95 -14.03
CA PHE A 91 4.76 -1.51 -15.19
C PHE A 91 3.73 -0.43 -14.80
N ASP A 92 4.20 0.72 -14.33
CA ASP A 92 3.37 1.89 -14.00
C ASP A 92 2.27 1.66 -12.95
N ASN A 93 2.49 0.71 -12.04
CA ASN A 93 1.60 0.45 -10.91
C ASN A 93 2.36 0.63 -9.58
N PRO A 94 2.26 1.78 -8.88
CA PRO A 94 1.47 2.97 -9.22
C PRO A 94 2.18 3.86 -10.25
N THR A 95 1.48 4.80 -10.89
CA THR A 95 2.17 5.97 -11.47
C THR A 95 2.73 6.84 -10.33
N LEU A 96 3.83 7.55 -10.58
CA LEU A 96 4.43 8.43 -9.57
C LEU A 96 3.48 9.56 -9.16
N GLU A 97 2.73 10.09 -10.13
CA GLU A 97 1.72 11.12 -9.91
C GLU A 97 0.58 10.64 -9.02
N ASP A 98 0.02 9.45 -9.29
CA ASP A 98 -1.07 8.92 -8.46
C ASP A 98 -0.61 8.56 -7.06
N PHE A 99 0.61 8.02 -6.93
CA PHE A 99 1.21 7.71 -5.63
C PHE A 99 1.38 8.98 -4.79
N GLU A 100 1.96 10.04 -5.35
CA GLU A 100 2.14 11.32 -4.66
C GLU A 100 0.81 12.03 -4.40
N THR A 101 -0.15 11.95 -5.32
CA THR A 101 -1.50 12.50 -5.13
C THR A 101 -2.21 11.85 -3.95
N ALA A 102 -2.16 10.52 -3.84
CA ALA A 102 -2.75 9.80 -2.72
C ALA A 102 -2.10 10.18 -1.38
N ILE A 103 -0.78 10.30 -1.33
CA ILE A 103 -0.07 10.79 -0.14
C ILE A 103 -0.60 12.16 0.26
N ASN A 104 -0.64 13.14 -0.66
CA ASN A 104 -1.11 14.49 -0.35
C ASN A 104 -2.57 14.50 0.15
N MET A 105 -3.46 13.71 -0.47
CA MET A 105 -4.86 13.60 -0.04
C MET A 105 -4.96 13.05 1.39
N TYR A 106 -4.22 12.00 1.73
CA TYR A 106 -4.27 11.42 3.07
C TYR A 106 -3.69 12.35 4.14
N LEU A 107 -2.70 13.18 3.79
CA LEU A 107 -2.13 14.18 4.70
C LEU A 107 -3.09 15.33 5.02
N GLU A 108 -4.24 15.45 4.36
CA GLU A 108 -5.32 16.35 4.80
C GLU A 108 -6.10 15.80 6.00
N LEU A 109 -6.02 14.49 6.25
CA LEU A 109 -6.83 13.77 7.25
C LEU A 109 -5.99 13.25 8.44
N VAL A 110 -4.73 12.89 8.19
CA VAL A 110 -3.84 12.29 9.18
C VAL A 110 -2.42 12.84 9.07
N ASP A 111 -1.67 12.80 10.16
CA ASP A 111 -0.26 13.24 10.18
C ASP A 111 0.72 12.09 9.87
N ASP A 112 0.27 10.84 9.95
CA ASP A 112 1.09 9.62 9.82
C ASP A 112 0.58 8.70 8.70
N ILE A 113 1.47 8.41 7.75
CA ILE A 113 1.29 7.43 6.69
C ILE A 113 2.35 6.34 6.85
N GLN A 114 1.97 5.09 6.64
CA GLN A 114 2.90 3.97 6.59
C GLN A 114 2.79 3.23 5.26
N ILE A 115 3.94 2.85 4.70
CA ILE A 115 3.99 1.83 3.66
C ILE A 115 4.19 0.49 4.36
N THR A 116 3.16 -0.34 4.42
CA THR A 116 3.03 -1.40 5.44
C THR A 116 3.46 -2.80 4.96
N GLU A 117 3.39 -3.05 3.65
CA GLU A 117 3.50 -4.37 3.02
C GLU A 117 4.24 -4.27 1.67
N PHE A 118 5.33 -3.53 1.65
CA PHE A 118 6.00 -3.10 0.42
C PHE A 118 6.63 -4.28 -0.34
N ASP A 119 6.25 -4.42 -1.60
CA ASP A 119 6.88 -5.29 -2.57
C ASP A 119 6.69 -4.75 -4.01
N ILE A 120 7.65 -5.04 -4.91
CA ILE A 120 7.55 -4.64 -6.32
C ILE A 120 7.86 -5.83 -7.21
N ARG A 121 6.83 -6.49 -7.73
CA ARG A 121 6.98 -7.63 -8.64
C ARG A 121 7.32 -7.21 -10.07
N ILE A 122 7.92 -8.13 -10.81
CA ILE A 122 8.39 -7.91 -12.18
C ILE A 122 7.38 -8.33 -13.27
N ASN A 123 6.12 -8.54 -12.89
CA ASN A 123 5.03 -8.90 -13.81
C ASN A 123 3.97 -7.78 -13.83
N GLU A 124 2.99 -7.85 -14.72
CA GLU A 124 1.95 -6.81 -14.85
C GLU A 124 0.84 -6.91 -13.80
N GLU A 125 0.81 -7.97 -12.97
CA GLU A 125 -0.23 -8.12 -11.95
C GLU A 125 -0.09 -7.02 -10.89
N ALA A 126 -1.19 -6.62 -10.25
CA ALA A 126 -1.21 -5.57 -9.22
C ALA A 126 -2.21 -5.90 -8.09
N GLY A 127 -2.11 -5.22 -6.95
CA GLY A 127 -3.06 -5.34 -5.82
C GLY A 127 -2.75 -6.45 -4.80
N GLY A 128 -3.62 -6.57 -3.81
CA GLY A 128 -3.51 -7.42 -2.61
C GLY A 128 -4.31 -8.74 -2.66
N GLY A 129 -4.98 -9.04 -3.77
CA GLY A 129 -5.80 -10.24 -3.90
C GLY A 129 -4.98 -11.54 -3.86
N LEU A 130 -5.57 -12.62 -3.32
CA LEU A 130 -4.91 -13.94 -3.20
C LEU A 130 -4.82 -14.73 -4.51
N GLN A 131 -5.27 -14.16 -5.64
CA GLN A 131 -5.22 -14.78 -6.96
C GLN A 131 -4.22 -14.04 -7.84
N PHE A 132 -2.98 -14.50 -7.79
CA PHE A 132 -1.89 -14.10 -8.67
C PHE A 132 -1.32 -15.35 -9.34
N SER A 133 -0.79 -15.19 -10.55
CA SER A 133 0.12 -16.16 -11.11
C SER A 133 1.30 -16.28 -10.16
N ARG A 134 1.53 -17.47 -9.59
CA ARG A 134 2.72 -17.77 -8.78
C ARG A 134 4.00 -17.86 -9.63
N GLY A 135 4.04 -17.09 -10.72
CA GLY A 135 5.18 -16.85 -11.58
C GLY A 135 5.51 -18.04 -12.48
N GLU A 136 4.63 -18.39 -13.41
CA GLU A 136 5.08 -19.16 -14.57
C GLU A 136 6.00 -18.28 -15.43
N GLY A 137 7.31 -18.57 -15.40
CA GLY A 137 8.24 -18.21 -16.48
C GLY A 137 8.74 -16.77 -16.55
N GLN A 138 8.75 -15.99 -15.45
CA GLN A 138 9.42 -14.67 -15.50
C GLN A 138 10.94 -14.82 -15.48
N VAL A 139 11.62 -14.01 -16.30
CA VAL A 139 13.09 -14.01 -16.41
C VAL A 139 13.64 -12.72 -15.84
N TYR A 140 14.47 -12.81 -14.81
CA TYR A 140 15.08 -11.66 -14.15
C TYR A 140 16.32 -11.15 -14.90
N THR A 141 16.10 -10.62 -16.10
CA THR A 141 17.17 -10.08 -16.97
C THR A 141 17.77 -8.80 -16.41
N GLU A 142 18.94 -8.38 -16.95
CA GLU A 142 19.56 -7.09 -16.58
C GLU A 142 18.64 -5.89 -16.84
N GLU A 143 17.80 -5.96 -17.87
CA GLU A 143 16.84 -4.90 -18.21
C GLU A 143 15.73 -4.81 -17.14
N ILE A 144 15.16 -5.95 -16.76
CA ILE A 144 14.16 -6.03 -15.68
C ILE A 144 14.75 -5.58 -14.35
N GLN A 145 16.01 -5.93 -14.06
CA GLN A 145 16.73 -5.46 -12.88
C GLN A 145 16.80 -3.93 -12.85
N LYS A 146 17.21 -3.29 -13.95
CA LYS A 146 17.28 -1.82 -14.04
C LYS A 146 15.92 -1.15 -13.89
N GLN A 147 14.87 -1.71 -14.50
CA GLN A 147 13.50 -1.20 -14.35
C GLN A 147 13.03 -1.29 -12.90
N GLN A 148 13.31 -2.41 -12.22
CA GLN A 148 13.00 -2.56 -10.81
C GLN A 148 13.80 -1.57 -9.96
N GLU A 149 15.10 -1.41 -10.18
CA GLU A 149 15.92 -0.40 -9.50
C GLU A 149 15.38 1.02 -9.69
N GLN A 150 15.02 1.39 -10.92
CA GLN A 150 14.45 2.69 -11.23
C GLN A 150 13.12 2.90 -10.48
N LYS A 151 12.22 1.90 -10.53
CA LYS A 151 10.94 1.97 -9.82
C LYS A 151 11.11 2.16 -8.31
N TYR A 152 12.04 1.43 -7.70
CA TYR A 152 12.40 1.61 -6.30
C TYR A 152 12.97 3.01 -6.03
N ALA A 153 13.89 3.48 -6.87
CA ALA A 153 14.49 4.81 -6.70
C ALA A 153 13.43 5.92 -6.74
N ASP A 154 12.53 5.88 -7.70
CA ASP A 154 11.49 6.90 -7.88
C ASP A 154 10.51 6.92 -6.70
N LEU A 155 10.03 5.75 -6.28
CA LEU A 155 9.12 5.64 -5.14
C LEU A 155 9.81 6.08 -3.83
N PHE A 156 11.06 5.66 -3.60
CA PHE A 156 11.81 6.11 -2.43
C PHE A 156 12.12 7.60 -2.47
N GLU A 157 12.28 8.22 -3.65
CA GLU A 157 12.43 9.67 -3.74
C GLU A 157 11.19 10.40 -3.21
N ILE A 158 10.00 9.99 -3.63
CA ILE A 158 8.73 10.51 -3.11
C ILE A 158 8.63 10.22 -1.61
N MET A 159 8.82 8.96 -1.18
CA MET A 159 8.71 8.61 0.24
C MET A 159 9.66 9.43 1.13
N ARG A 160 10.89 9.69 0.66
CA ARG A 160 11.88 10.52 1.35
C ARG A 160 11.53 12.00 1.35
N LYS A 161 10.86 12.51 0.31
CA LYS A 161 10.29 13.87 0.30
C LYS A 161 9.28 14.05 1.44
N TYR A 162 8.47 13.02 1.71
CA TYR A 162 7.46 13.00 2.78
C TYR A 162 7.91 12.35 4.09
N LYS A 163 9.22 12.19 4.33
CA LYS A 163 9.76 11.47 5.52
C LYS A 163 9.34 11.98 6.90
N LYS A 164 8.73 13.17 6.99
CA LYS A 164 8.17 13.69 8.24
C LYS A 164 6.81 13.07 8.56
N ASN A 165 6.09 12.64 7.52
CA ASN A 165 4.76 12.08 7.61
C ASN A 165 4.73 10.59 7.26
N ILE A 166 5.68 10.09 6.47
CA ILE A 166 5.86 8.66 6.25
C ILE A 166 6.78 8.10 7.34
N SER A 167 6.18 7.52 8.38
CA SER A 167 6.90 7.05 9.56
C SER A 167 7.56 5.68 9.36
N CYS A 168 7.02 4.85 8.47
CA CYS A 168 7.48 3.48 8.25
C CYS A 168 7.38 3.05 6.78
N VAL A 169 8.37 2.25 6.35
CA VAL A 169 8.34 1.46 5.12
C VAL A 169 8.74 0.03 5.49
N THR A 170 7.76 -0.87 5.49
CA THR A 170 7.91 -2.28 5.87
C THR A 170 7.79 -3.14 4.63
N PHE A 171 8.74 -4.06 4.43
CA PHE A 171 8.72 -5.02 3.33
C PHE A 171 7.89 -6.26 3.67
N TRP A 172 7.11 -6.76 2.71
CA TRP A 172 6.27 -7.95 2.91
C TRP A 172 7.04 -9.23 2.56
N ASN A 173 7.68 -9.79 3.59
CA ASN A 173 8.74 -10.83 3.57
C ASN A 173 10.17 -10.27 3.42
N LEU A 174 11.14 -11.12 3.75
CA LEU A 174 12.57 -10.82 3.66
C LEU A 174 13.15 -11.05 2.27
N SER A 175 12.82 -12.18 1.64
CA SER A 175 13.43 -12.67 0.41
C SER A 175 12.39 -13.20 -0.56
N ASP A 176 12.72 -13.19 -1.85
CA ASP A 176 11.89 -13.74 -2.93
C ASP A 176 11.45 -15.18 -2.64
N ARG A 177 12.31 -15.99 -2.00
CA ARG A 177 12.04 -17.40 -1.65
C ARG A 177 10.67 -17.64 -1.02
N ASP A 178 10.34 -16.81 -0.03
CA ASP A 178 9.19 -17.00 0.85
C ASP A 178 8.13 -15.93 0.60
N SER A 179 8.25 -15.17 -0.51
CA SER A 179 7.27 -14.16 -0.87
C SER A 179 5.91 -14.81 -1.10
N TRP A 180 4.89 -14.19 -0.53
CA TRP A 180 3.50 -14.58 -0.77
C TRP A 180 3.14 -14.59 -2.26
N LEU A 181 3.75 -13.70 -3.07
CA LEU A 181 3.59 -13.61 -4.53
C LEU A 181 4.25 -14.77 -5.30
N GLY A 182 5.08 -15.58 -4.65
CA GLY A 182 5.88 -16.63 -5.28
C GLY A 182 7.24 -16.13 -5.78
N ALA A 183 8.27 -16.97 -5.61
CA ALA A 183 9.68 -16.61 -5.85
C ALA A 183 9.98 -16.14 -7.29
N ASN A 184 9.25 -16.66 -8.27
CA ASN A 184 9.43 -16.29 -9.68
C ASN A 184 8.89 -14.89 -10.03
N ASN A 185 8.33 -14.14 -9.09
CA ASN A 185 7.91 -12.75 -9.31
C ASN A 185 8.96 -11.72 -8.84
N TYR A 186 10.07 -12.19 -8.26
CA TYR A 186 11.22 -11.41 -7.80
C TYR A 186 10.88 -10.10 -7.04
N PRO A 187 9.94 -10.08 -6.08
CA PRO A 187 9.39 -8.84 -5.53
C PRO A 187 10.29 -8.04 -4.57
N LEU A 188 11.30 -8.68 -3.97
CA LEU A 188 11.96 -8.20 -2.76
C LEU A 188 13.44 -7.87 -2.97
N LEU A 189 14.12 -7.44 -1.91
CA LEU A 189 15.52 -7.01 -1.97
C LEU A 189 16.53 -8.16 -1.99
N PHE A 190 16.11 -9.36 -1.57
CA PHE A 190 16.95 -10.55 -1.50
C PHE A 190 16.36 -11.65 -2.38
N ASP A 191 17.21 -12.35 -3.11
CA ASP A 191 16.79 -13.46 -3.97
C ASP A 191 16.45 -14.73 -3.17
N SER A 192 16.14 -15.81 -3.88
CA SER A 192 15.77 -17.09 -3.29
C SER A 192 16.87 -17.75 -2.45
N ASP A 193 18.12 -17.32 -2.58
CA ASP A 193 19.30 -17.80 -1.85
C ASP A 193 19.78 -16.78 -0.80
N TYR A 194 18.94 -15.79 -0.46
CA TYR A 194 19.23 -14.67 0.45
C TYR A 194 20.42 -13.79 0.02
N GLN A 195 20.81 -13.84 -1.24
CA GLN A 195 21.79 -12.90 -1.76
C GLN A 195 21.11 -11.57 -2.06
N ARG A 196 21.86 -10.49 -1.87
CA ARG A 196 21.39 -9.13 -2.14
C ARG A 196 21.21 -8.98 -3.64
N LYS A 197 20.00 -8.61 -4.08
CA LYS A 197 19.74 -8.21 -5.46
C LYS A 197 20.28 -6.80 -5.71
N PRO A 198 20.48 -6.38 -6.96
CA PRO A 198 20.93 -5.02 -7.27
C PRO A 198 20.08 -3.93 -6.58
N VAL A 199 18.76 -4.10 -6.57
CA VAL A 199 17.81 -3.19 -5.92
C VAL A 199 18.00 -3.00 -4.41
N TYR A 200 18.63 -3.94 -3.71
CA TYR A 200 19.01 -3.76 -2.30
C TYR A 200 19.92 -2.54 -2.13
N TYR A 201 20.87 -2.36 -3.06
CA TYR A 201 21.82 -1.26 -3.01
C TYR A 201 21.17 0.08 -3.36
N THR A 202 20.17 0.09 -4.26
CA THR A 202 19.35 1.27 -4.55
C THR A 202 18.67 1.81 -3.30
N VAL A 203 18.11 0.92 -2.47
CA VAL A 203 17.44 1.32 -1.23
C VAL A 203 18.44 1.70 -0.13
N ARG A 204 19.48 0.88 0.08
CA ARG A 204 20.48 1.09 1.14
C ARG A 204 21.29 2.37 0.93
N ASP A 205 21.79 2.57 -0.29
CA ASP A 205 22.71 3.64 -0.64
C ASP A 205 21.98 4.82 -1.29
N PHE A 206 20.66 4.93 -1.06
CA PHE A 206 19.80 5.91 -1.72
C PHE A 206 20.43 7.31 -1.69
N LYS A 207 20.71 7.82 -2.89
CA LYS A 207 21.12 9.21 -3.13
C LYS A 207 20.08 9.81 -4.04
N LYS A 208 19.58 10.98 -3.67
CA LYS A 208 18.70 11.75 -4.55
C LYS A 208 19.43 11.95 -5.89
N ASN A 209 18.82 11.50 -6.99
CA ASN A 209 19.34 11.77 -8.31
C ASN A 209 19.39 13.29 -8.48
N LYS A 210 20.55 13.81 -8.89
CA LYS A 210 20.79 15.25 -9.05
C LYS A 210 20.11 15.78 -10.29
#